data_AF-A0A9W9JUN4-F1
#
_entry.id   AF-A0A9W9JUN4-F1
#
_cell.length_a   1.000
_cell.length_b   1.000
_cell.length_c   1.000
_cell.angle_alpha   90.00
_cell.angle_beta   90.00
_cell.angle_gamma   90.00
#
_symmetry.space_group_name_H-M   'P 1'
#
loop_
_entity.id
_entity.type
_entity.pdbx_description
1 polymer ?
#
loop_
_entity_poly.entity_id
_entity_poly.type
_entity_poly.pdbx_seq_one_letter_code
_entity_poly.pdbx_strand_id
1 'polypeptide(L)'
;MYSMARFAGTIDEKTQDFEGSAMAYMVDAISISIGSLFGSPPVTAFVESGAGISEGGKTGLTSCMTGIAFFISVFFAPIFASIPPWATGCTLVIVGALMAKAAADINWRYYGDAIPAFLTIAIMPFTYSIAYGLIAGILSYITLNGGAWIIEKVTGGRIVPPNKDESDPWSWKVPGGFFPPWVKRAAHGKKDFWRPDEERAESEAYGSFGSASQERVAIQHEKVVQDEPVVGKAS
;
A
#
# COMPACT_ATOMS: atom_id res chain seq x y z
N MET A 1 -0.26 1.44 -7.45
CA MET A 1 -0.11 0.29 -6.53
C MET A 1 -1.06 0.35 -5.34
N TYR A 2 -1.09 1.43 -4.56
CA TYR A 2 -2.03 1.58 -3.44
C TYR A 2 -3.50 1.36 -3.83
N SER A 3 -3.94 1.94 -4.95
CA SER A 3 -5.27 1.69 -5.52
C SER A 3 -5.53 0.22 -5.85
N MET A 4 -4.51 -0.54 -6.30
CA MET A 4 -4.64 -1.97 -6.60
C MET A 4 -4.77 -2.81 -5.32
N ALA A 5 -4.02 -2.47 -4.27
CA ALA A 5 -4.16 -3.12 -2.97
C ALA A 5 -5.58 -2.93 -2.41
N ARG A 6 -6.19 -1.76 -2.65
CA ARG A 6 -7.58 -1.47 -2.29
C ARG A 6 -8.55 -2.39 -3.03
N PHE A 7 -8.35 -2.62 -4.33
CA PHE A 7 -9.17 -3.56 -5.12
C PHE A 7 -8.95 -5.03 -4.74
N ALA A 8 -7.75 -5.39 -4.25
CA ALA A 8 -7.44 -6.74 -3.79
C ALA A 8 -8.06 -7.05 -2.41
N GLY A 9 -8.38 -6.01 -1.62
CA GLY A 9 -8.88 -6.12 -0.24
C GLY A 9 -7.78 -6.39 0.78
N THR A 10 -6.51 -6.07 0.45
CA THR A 10 -5.33 -6.40 1.27
C THR A 10 -4.75 -5.19 2.00
N ILE A 11 -5.50 -4.09 2.11
CA ILE A 11 -5.10 -2.91 2.87
C ILE A 11 -5.49 -3.13 4.33
N ASP A 12 -4.52 -2.99 5.23
CA ASP A 12 -4.79 -2.93 6.67
C ASP A 12 -5.38 -1.56 7.03
N GLU A 13 -6.61 -1.55 7.57
CA GLU A 13 -7.35 -0.33 7.92
C GLU A 13 -6.62 0.53 8.96
N LYS A 14 -5.80 -0.08 9.83
CA LYS A 14 -5.06 0.65 10.89
C LYS A 14 -3.75 1.24 10.40
N THR A 15 -3.05 0.50 9.55
CA THR A 15 -1.71 0.87 9.08
C THR A 15 -1.76 1.68 7.79
N GLN A 16 -2.90 1.62 7.06
CA GLN A 16 -3.06 2.16 5.71
C GLN A 16 -1.95 1.66 4.76
N ASP A 17 -1.40 0.49 5.05
CA ASP A 17 -0.35 -0.17 4.30
C ASP A 17 -0.77 -1.61 4.02
N PHE A 18 -0.16 -2.23 3.01
CA PHE A 18 -0.42 -3.61 2.62
C PHE A 18 0.81 -4.47 2.88
N GLU A 19 0.58 -5.75 3.17
CA GLU A 19 1.68 -6.68 3.43
C GLU A 19 2.65 -6.72 2.25
N GLY A 20 3.95 -6.54 2.53
CA GLY A 20 4.98 -6.53 1.50
C GLY A 20 5.02 -5.28 0.62
N SER A 21 4.42 -4.15 1.04
CA SER A 21 4.42 -2.88 0.29
C SER A 21 5.80 -2.44 -0.19
N ALA A 22 6.81 -2.52 0.68
CA ALA A 22 8.19 -2.21 0.34
C ALA A 22 8.72 -3.10 -0.81
N MET A 23 8.42 -4.41 -0.78
CA MET A 23 8.81 -5.32 -1.85
C MET A 23 8.07 -5.00 -3.15
N ALA A 24 6.77 -4.68 -3.09
CA ALA A 24 5.98 -4.30 -4.26
C ALA A 24 6.52 -3.03 -4.94
N TYR A 25 6.80 -1.98 -4.17
CA TYR A 25 7.39 -0.74 -4.70
C TYR A 25 8.80 -0.95 -5.24
N MET A 26 9.61 -1.81 -4.62
CA MET A 26 10.94 -2.15 -5.17
C MET A 26 10.83 -2.89 -6.50
N VAL A 27 9.90 -3.84 -6.64
CA VAL A 27 9.68 -4.56 -7.90
C VAL A 27 9.18 -3.61 -9.00
N ASP A 28 8.29 -2.66 -8.68
CA ASP A 28 7.84 -1.62 -9.61
C ASP A 28 9.02 -0.76 -10.09
N ALA A 29 9.85 -0.28 -9.15
CA ALA A 29 11.02 0.54 -9.46
C ALA A 29 12.05 -0.22 -10.32
N ILE A 30 12.29 -1.50 -10.03
CA ILE A 30 13.16 -2.36 -10.85
C ILE A 30 12.56 -2.55 -12.25
N SER A 31 11.24 -2.77 -12.34
CA SER A 31 10.55 -2.95 -13.63
C SER A 31 10.62 -1.70 -14.50
N ILE A 32 10.41 -0.52 -13.92
CA ILE A 32 10.56 0.77 -14.59
C ILE A 32 12.02 0.98 -15.03
N SER A 33 12.98 0.67 -14.16
CA SER A 33 14.40 0.82 -14.47
C SER A 33 14.80 -0.05 -15.65
N ILE A 34 14.42 -1.34 -15.63
CA ILE A 34 14.65 -2.25 -16.75
C ILE A 34 13.94 -1.73 -18.00
N GLY A 35 12.65 -1.37 -17.92
CA GLY A 35 11.90 -0.82 -19.06
C GLY A 35 12.58 0.39 -19.69
N SER A 36 13.06 1.33 -18.87
CA SER A 36 13.77 2.52 -19.32
C SER A 36 15.12 2.22 -19.97
N LEU A 37 15.85 1.19 -19.50
CA LEU A 37 17.11 0.73 -20.11
C LEU A 37 16.89 0.17 -21.51
N PHE A 38 15.74 -0.47 -21.75
CA PHE A 38 15.32 -0.96 -23.06
C PHE A 38 14.63 0.11 -23.92
N GLY A 39 14.56 1.37 -23.46
CA GLY A 39 13.92 2.48 -24.19
C GLY A 39 12.39 2.44 -24.19
N SER A 40 11.77 1.64 -23.32
CA SER A 40 10.32 1.58 -23.15
C SER A 40 9.83 2.70 -22.23
N PRO A 41 8.60 3.21 -22.41
CA PRO A 41 7.95 4.03 -21.39
C PRO A 41 7.82 3.26 -20.06
N PRO A 42 7.70 3.98 -18.92
CA PRO A 42 7.54 3.38 -17.60
C PRO A 42 6.34 2.43 -17.56
N VAL A 43 6.60 1.19 -17.15
CA VAL A 43 5.57 0.17 -16.94
C VAL A 43 5.08 0.26 -15.49
N THR A 44 3.79 0.48 -15.29
CA THR A 44 3.18 0.58 -13.95
C THR A 44 1.82 -0.10 -13.94
N ALA A 45 1.31 -0.41 -12.75
CA ALA A 45 -0.01 -1.04 -12.58
C ALA A 45 -1.13 -0.05 -12.93
N PHE A 46 -1.92 -0.37 -13.96
CA PHE A 46 -3.04 0.44 -14.43
C PHE A 46 -4.31 0.21 -13.60
N VAL A 47 -5.15 1.24 -13.50
CA VAL A 47 -6.42 1.19 -12.74
C VAL A 47 -7.38 0.12 -13.26
N GLU A 48 -7.36 -0.12 -14.57
CA GLU A 48 -8.21 -1.08 -15.26
C GLU A 48 -7.86 -2.53 -14.90
N SER A 49 -6.58 -2.80 -14.61
CA SER A 49 -6.15 -4.12 -14.12
C SER A 49 -6.75 -4.47 -12.76
N GLY A 50 -7.19 -3.46 -11.99
CA GLY A 50 -7.94 -3.66 -10.75
C GLY A 50 -9.22 -4.46 -10.93
N ALA A 51 -9.92 -4.29 -12.07
CA ALA A 51 -11.13 -5.07 -12.36
C ALA A 51 -10.83 -6.57 -12.48
N GLY A 52 -9.73 -6.94 -13.13
CA GLY A 52 -9.28 -8.34 -13.22
C GLY A 52 -8.87 -8.94 -11.87
N ILE A 53 -8.37 -8.11 -10.95
CA ILE A 53 -8.07 -8.53 -9.57
C ILE A 53 -9.38 -8.77 -8.79
N SER A 54 -10.37 -7.89 -8.94
CA SER A 54 -11.69 -8.04 -8.32
C SER A 54 -12.45 -9.26 -8.83
N GLU A 55 -12.27 -9.65 -10.09
CA GLU A 55 -12.84 -10.87 -10.68
C GLU A 55 -12.14 -12.17 -10.26
N GLY A 56 -11.05 -12.10 -9.49
CA GLY A 56 -10.37 -13.27 -8.91
C GLY A 56 -8.92 -13.48 -9.35
N GLY A 57 -8.34 -12.57 -10.15
CA GLY A 57 -6.94 -12.61 -10.58
C GLY A 57 -5.91 -12.25 -9.48
N LYS A 58 -6.00 -12.88 -8.30
CA LYS A 58 -5.17 -12.53 -7.12
C LYS A 58 -3.87 -13.34 -6.99
N THR A 59 -3.72 -14.43 -7.75
CA THR A 59 -2.63 -15.40 -7.59
C THR A 59 -1.37 -15.11 -8.42
N GLY A 60 -1.34 -13.99 -9.15
CA GLY A 60 -0.22 -13.60 -10.03
C GLY A 60 -0.06 -14.46 -11.30
N LEU A 61 -0.66 -15.65 -11.35
CA LEU A 61 -0.67 -16.53 -12.52
C LEU A 61 -1.34 -15.84 -13.73
N THR A 62 -2.37 -15.05 -13.48
CA THR A 62 -3.06 -14.23 -14.50
C THR A 62 -2.12 -13.21 -15.13
N SER A 63 -1.29 -12.53 -14.32
CA SER A 63 -0.29 -11.58 -14.80
C SER A 63 0.80 -12.26 -15.63
N CYS A 64 1.25 -13.46 -15.22
CA CYS A 64 2.21 -14.26 -15.99
C CYS A 64 1.64 -14.67 -17.35
N MET A 65 0.41 -15.19 -17.39
CA MET A 65 -0.25 -15.55 -18.64
C MET A 65 -0.49 -14.34 -19.55
N THR A 66 -0.86 -13.18 -18.97
CA THR A 66 -1.01 -11.93 -19.72
C THR A 66 0.31 -11.49 -20.34
N GLY A 67 1.42 -11.59 -19.59
CA GLY A 67 2.76 -11.30 -20.08
C GLY A 67 3.20 -12.22 -21.22
N ILE A 68 2.96 -13.53 -21.10
CA ILE A 68 3.25 -14.52 -22.16
C ILE A 68 2.39 -14.24 -23.40
N ALA A 69 1.10 -13.96 -23.22
CA ALA A 69 0.20 -13.60 -24.32
C ALA A 69 0.66 -12.32 -25.03
N PHE A 70 1.10 -11.30 -24.28
CA PHE A 70 1.69 -10.09 -24.86
C PHE A 70 3.00 -10.36 -25.61
N PHE A 71 3.85 -11.25 -25.09
CA PHE A 71 5.08 -11.66 -25.76
C PHE A 71 4.79 -12.34 -27.11
N ILE A 72 3.81 -13.24 -27.15
CA ILE A 72 3.34 -13.87 -28.39
C ILE A 72 2.73 -12.82 -29.33
N SER A 73 1.98 -11.85 -28.80
CA SER A 73 1.36 -10.75 -29.55
C SER A 73 2.39 -9.89 -30.31
N VAL A 74 3.63 -9.77 -29.83
CA VAL A 74 4.70 -9.03 -30.54
C VAL A 74 4.97 -9.60 -31.94
N PHE A 75 4.85 -10.92 -32.14
CA PHE A 75 4.99 -11.51 -33.49
C PHE A 75 3.84 -11.12 -34.43
N PHE A 76 2.68 -10.76 -33.87
CA PHE A 76 1.51 -10.25 -34.59
C PHE A 76 1.49 -8.72 -34.67
N ALA A 77 2.47 -8.00 -34.10
CA ALA A 77 2.62 -6.56 -34.20
C ALA A 77 2.50 -5.98 -35.63
N PRO A 78 3.04 -6.63 -36.69
CA PRO A 78 2.89 -6.15 -38.06
C PRO A 78 1.43 -6.08 -38.52
N ILE A 79 0.57 -6.96 -38.01
CA ILE A 79 -0.86 -6.97 -38.32
C ILE A 79 -1.56 -5.81 -37.60
N PHE A 80 -1.21 -5.54 -36.35
CA PHE A 80 -1.76 -4.39 -35.61
C PHE A 80 -1.33 -3.04 -36.17
N ALA A 81 -0.14 -2.96 -36.79
CA ALA A 81 0.32 -1.75 -37.46
C ALA A 81 -0.53 -1.36 -38.69
N SER A 82 -1.37 -2.27 -39.22
CA SER A 82 -2.30 -1.98 -40.31
C SER A 82 -3.61 -1.32 -39.85
N ILE A 83 -3.85 -1.20 -38.53
CA ILE A 83 -5.07 -0.62 -37.98
C ILE A 83 -5.04 0.91 -38.16
N PRO A 84 -6.11 1.51 -38.73
CA PRO A 84 -6.18 2.95 -38.91
C PRO A 84 -6.06 3.74 -37.59
N PRO A 85 -5.32 4.87 -37.56
CA PRO A 85 -5.15 5.68 -36.35
C PRO A 85 -6.46 6.24 -35.76
N TRP A 86 -7.51 6.36 -36.57
CA TRP A 86 -8.82 6.84 -36.08
C TRP A 86 -9.48 5.86 -35.12
N ALA A 87 -9.16 4.56 -35.20
CA ALA A 87 -9.72 3.55 -34.30
C ALA A 87 -9.17 3.68 -32.87
N THR A 88 -7.89 4.05 -32.71
CA THR A 88 -7.25 4.16 -31.39
C THR A 88 -7.73 5.40 -30.62
N GLY A 89 -8.20 6.44 -31.31
CA GLY A 89 -8.70 7.68 -30.69
C GLY A 89 -9.91 7.43 -29.78
N CYS A 90 -10.89 6.65 -30.24
CA CYS A 90 -12.08 6.33 -29.44
C CYS A 90 -11.72 5.60 -28.15
N THR A 91 -10.77 4.67 -28.21
CA THR A 91 -10.29 3.94 -27.03
C THR A 91 -9.66 4.88 -26.02
N LEU A 92 -8.80 5.83 -26.46
CA LEU A 92 -8.16 6.79 -25.56
C LEU A 92 -9.18 7.70 -24.83
N VAL A 93 -10.28 8.06 -25.50
CA VAL A 93 -11.35 8.85 -24.87
C VAL A 93 -12.05 8.06 -23.77
N ILE A 94 -12.36 6.78 -24.02
CA ILE A 94 -13.00 5.90 -23.03
C ILE A 94 -12.07 5.67 -21.84
N VAL A 95 -10.80 5.34 -22.08
CA VAL A 95 -9.79 5.15 -21.02
C VAL A 95 -9.64 6.43 -20.18
N GLY A 96 -9.59 7.60 -20.84
CA GLY A 96 -9.57 8.89 -20.15
C GLY A 96 -10.79 9.11 -19.25
N ALA A 97 -11.99 8.76 -19.73
CA ALA A 97 -13.22 8.83 -18.95
C ALA A 97 -13.22 7.86 -17.74
N LEU A 98 -12.67 6.65 -17.92
CA LEU A 98 -12.52 5.68 -16.84
C LEU A 98 -11.54 6.16 -15.76
N MET A 99 -10.43 6.80 -16.17
CA MET A 99 -9.47 7.39 -15.23
C MET A 99 -10.04 8.61 -14.50
N ALA A 100 -10.89 9.40 -15.14
CA ALA A 100 -11.55 10.55 -14.50
C ALA A 100 -12.44 10.15 -13.31
N LYS A 101 -12.96 8.91 -13.28
CA LYS A 101 -13.71 8.37 -12.14
C LYS A 101 -12.90 8.41 -10.84
N ALA A 102 -11.58 8.24 -10.91
CA ALA A 102 -10.72 8.30 -9.73
C ALA A 102 -10.70 9.70 -9.07
N ALA A 103 -11.05 10.76 -9.79
CA ALA A 103 -11.17 12.10 -9.22
C ALA A 103 -12.38 12.23 -8.26
N ALA A 104 -13.36 11.32 -8.34
CA ALA A 104 -14.50 11.30 -7.42
C ALA A 104 -14.12 10.77 -6.02
N ASP A 105 -13.05 9.97 -5.91
CA ASP A 105 -12.55 9.44 -4.63
C ASP A 105 -11.77 10.49 -3.81
N ILE A 106 -11.54 11.68 -4.37
CA ILE A 106 -10.85 12.78 -3.69
C ILE A 106 -11.75 13.36 -2.60
N ASN A 107 -11.17 13.72 -1.46
CA ASN A 107 -11.89 14.35 -0.36
C ASN A 107 -12.24 15.83 -0.68
N TRP A 108 -13.39 16.03 -1.31
CA TRP A 108 -13.90 17.35 -1.69
C TRP A 108 -14.45 18.18 -0.51
N ARG A 109 -14.60 17.58 0.68
CA ARG A 109 -15.18 18.26 1.84
C ARG A 109 -14.15 19.13 2.57
N TYR A 110 -12.88 18.79 2.44
CA TYR A 110 -11.78 19.56 3.00
C TYR A 110 -11.14 20.46 1.94
N TYR A 111 -11.24 21.79 2.12
CA TYR A 111 -10.68 22.77 1.18
C TYR A 111 -9.17 22.65 0.98
N GLY A 112 -8.44 22.15 1.99
CA GLY A 112 -6.99 21.95 1.89
C GLY A 112 -6.58 20.86 0.90
N ASP A 113 -7.47 19.91 0.59
CA ASP A 113 -7.22 18.83 -0.38
C ASP A 113 -7.96 19.09 -1.70
N ALA A 114 -9.17 19.65 -1.62
CA ALA A 114 -9.99 19.98 -2.78
C ALA A 114 -9.35 21.06 -3.68
N ILE A 115 -8.76 22.11 -3.11
CA ILE A 115 -8.14 23.21 -3.89
C ILE A 115 -6.91 22.70 -4.66
N PRO A 116 -5.92 22.00 -4.05
CA PRO A 116 -4.80 21.43 -4.78
C PRO A 116 -5.22 20.40 -5.84
N ALA A 117 -6.21 19.55 -5.55
CA ALA A 117 -6.72 18.58 -6.50
C ALA A 117 -7.32 19.26 -7.74
N PHE A 118 -8.17 20.26 -7.54
CA PHE A 118 -8.77 21.04 -8.62
C PHE A 118 -7.69 21.75 -9.46
N LEU A 119 -6.72 22.39 -8.80
CA LEU A 119 -5.62 23.09 -9.45
C LEU A 119 -4.80 22.14 -10.33
N THR A 120 -4.51 20.94 -9.82
CA THR A 120 -3.78 19.90 -10.55
C THR A 120 -4.51 19.51 -11.84
N ILE A 121 -5.81 19.21 -11.75
CA ILE A 121 -6.63 18.78 -12.90
C ILE A 121 -6.76 19.90 -13.93
N ALA A 122 -6.90 21.15 -13.50
CA ALA A 122 -7.03 22.29 -14.40
C ALA A 122 -5.70 22.67 -15.10
N ILE A 123 -4.58 22.69 -14.36
CA ILE A 123 -3.29 23.14 -14.90
C ILE A 123 -2.69 22.14 -15.90
N MET A 124 -2.94 20.84 -15.74
CA MET A 124 -2.40 19.81 -16.65
C MET A 124 -2.75 20.07 -18.13
N PRO A 125 -4.03 20.24 -18.53
CA PRO A 125 -4.39 20.61 -19.89
C PRO A 125 -3.86 21.99 -20.31
N PHE A 126 -3.91 22.99 -19.43
CA PHE A 126 -3.49 24.36 -19.77
C PHE A 126 -1.99 24.47 -20.07
N THR A 127 -1.17 23.68 -19.40
CA THR A 127 0.29 23.68 -19.58
C THR A 127 0.77 22.64 -20.59
N TYR A 128 -0.13 21.81 -21.12
CA TYR A 128 0.18 20.64 -21.95
C TYR A 128 1.26 19.73 -21.33
N SER A 129 1.37 19.73 -20.00
CA SER A 129 2.43 19.05 -19.26
C SER A 129 1.92 18.52 -17.94
N ILE A 130 1.97 17.19 -17.82
CA ILE A 130 1.61 16.48 -16.58
C ILE A 130 2.53 16.91 -15.43
N ALA A 131 3.82 17.13 -15.72
CA ALA A 131 4.81 17.51 -14.73
C ALA A 131 4.52 18.88 -14.11
N TYR A 132 4.23 19.90 -14.92
CA TYR A 132 3.92 21.24 -14.41
C TYR A 132 2.60 21.26 -13.62
N GLY A 133 1.59 20.52 -14.07
CA GLY A 133 0.35 20.33 -13.31
C GLY A 133 0.56 19.69 -11.94
N LEU A 134 1.34 18.62 -11.86
CA LEU A 134 1.69 17.97 -10.58
C LEU A 134 2.47 18.90 -9.65
N ILE A 135 3.47 19.61 -10.16
CA ILE A 135 4.29 20.53 -9.36
C ILE A 135 3.40 21.64 -8.76
N ALA A 136 2.53 22.25 -9.57
CA ALA A 136 1.62 23.29 -9.10
C ALA A 136 0.63 22.76 -8.04
N GLY A 137 0.11 21.54 -8.24
CA GLY A 137 -0.73 20.84 -7.27
C GLY A 137 -0.03 20.63 -5.92
N ILE A 138 1.17 20.04 -5.94
CA ILE A 138 1.97 19.77 -4.74
C ILE A 138 2.34 21.08 -4.03
N LEU A 139 2.74 22.12 -4.75
CA LEU A 139 3.05 23.43 -4.16
C LEU A 139 1.83 24.07 -3.50
N SER A 140 0.65 23.97 -4.13
CA SER A 140 -0.60 24.45 -3.54
C SER A 140 -0.94 23.68 -2.27
N TYR A 141 -0.78 22.36 -2.28
CA TYR A 141 -1.01 21.51 -1.11
C TYR A 141 -0.09 21.88 0.05
N ILE A 142 1.22 22.00 -0.20
CA ILE A 142 2.22 22.38 0.81
C ILE A 142 1.92 23.78 1.36
N THR A 143 1.54 24.72 0.51
CA THR A 143 1.28 26.11 0.93
C THR A 143 0.03 26.21 1.79
N LEU A 144 -1.08 25.55 1.40
CA LEU A 144 -2.34 25.58 2.15
C LEU A 144 -2.22 24.79 3.46
N ASN A 145 -1.77 23.55 3.40
CA ASN A 145 -1.68 22.68 4.58
C ASN A 145 -0.53 23.08 5.50
N GLY A 146 0.63 23.44 4.93
CA GLY A 146 1.76 23.98 5.68
C GLY A 146 1.46 25.33 6.31
N GLY A 147 0.77 26.23 5.60
CA GLY A 147 0.30 27.50 6.15
C GLY A 147 -0.66 27.31 7.32
N ALA A 148 -1.66 26.43 7.16
CA ALA A 148 -2.58 26.06 8.23
C ALA A 148 -1.87 25.51 9.46
N TRP A 149 -0.88 24.62 9.28
CA TRP A 149 -0.08 24.06 10.36
C TRP A 149 0.77 25.11 11.09
N ILE A 150 1.40 26.05 10.35
CA ILE A 150 2.17 27.14 10.95
C ILE A 150 1.27 28.04 11.79
N ILE A 151 0.08 28.40 11.28
CA ILE A 151 -0.89 29.23 12.00
C ILE A 151 -1.32 28.55 13.30
N GLU A 152 -1.61 27.26 13.27
CA GLU A 152 -1.97 26.49 14.47
C GLU A 152 -0.84 26.47 15.51
N LYS A 153 0.40 26.27 15.05
CA LYS A 153 1.58 26.21 15.91
C LYS A 153 1.92 27.57 16.54
N VAL A 154 1.72 28.65 15.79
CA VAL A 154 1.91 30.03 16.27
C VAL A 154 0.78 30.48 17.19
N THR A 155 -0.45 30.01 16.95
CA THR A 155 -1.64 30.42 17.72
C THR A 155 -1.93 29.50 18.91
N GLY A 156 -1.07 28.50 19.18
CA GLY A 156 -1.22 27.59 20.33
C GLY A 156 -2.55 26.83 20.36
N GLY A 157 -3.15 26.56 19.19
CA GLY A 157 -4.42 25.83 19.06
C GLY A 157 -5.70 26.67 19.16
N ARG A 158 -5.64 28.01 19.17
CA ARG A 158 -6.84 28.87 19.24
C ARG A 158 -7.58 29.06 17.91
N ILE A 159 -6.91 28.87 16.78
CA ILE A 159 -7.50 28.97 15.44
C ILE A 159 -7.18 27.68 14.71
N VAL A 160 -8.17 26.80 14.63
CA VAL A 160 -8.13 25.60 13.80
C VAL A 160 -8.92 25.94 12.52
N PRO A 161 -8.37 25.69 11.32
CA PRO A 161 -9.11 25.87 10.09
C PRO A 161 -10.43 25.07 10.12
N PRO A 162 -11.54 25.63 9.62
CA PRO A 162 -12.80 24.89 9.51
C PRO A 162 -12.61 23.58 8.72
N ASN A 163 -13.24 22.48 9.18
CA ASN A 163 -13.20 21.13 8.59
C ASN A 163 -11.89 20.33 8.69
N LYS A 164 -10.97 20.65 9.61
CA LYS A 164 -9.75 19.83 9.82
C LYS A 164 -10.03 18.40 10.33
N ASP A 165 -11.20 18.16 10.92
CA ASP A 165 -11.62 16.83 11.39
C ASP A 165 -11.96 15.87 10.24
N GLU A 166 -12.16 16.43 9.04
CA GLU A 166 -12.49 15.69 7.82
C GLU A 166 -11.28 15.51 6.91
N SER A 167 -10.10 16.07 7.22
CA SER A 167 -8.90 15.87 6.41
C SER A 167 -8.41 14.43 6.50
N ASP A 168 -7.95 13.85 5.39
CA ASP A 168 -7.37 12.51 5.42
C ASP A 168 -6.15 12.51 6.37
N PRO A 169 -6.09 11.59 7.35
CA PRO A 169 -5.04 11.58 8.35
C PRO A 169 -3.70 11.26 7.70
N TRP A 170 -2.92 12.30 7.39
CA TRP A 170 -1.52 12.15 7.00
C TRP A 170 -0.70 11.69 8.20
N SER A 171 -0.47 10.38 8.30
CA SER A 171 0.24 9.76 9.43
C SER A 171 1.76 9.84 9.21
N TRP A 172 2.41 10.84 9.83
CA TRP A 172 3.89 10.89 9.92
C TRP A 172 4.48 9.71 10.74
N LYS A 173 3.63 8.93 11.41
CA LYS A 173 3.99 7.74 12.18
C LYS A 173 3.34 6.50 11.57
N VAL A 174 3.97 5.95 10.53
CA VAL A 174 3.72 4.58 10.10
C VAL A 174 4.26 3.65 11.21
N PRO A 175 3.43 2.78 11.84
CA PRO A 175 3.91 1.81 12.82
C PRO A 175 4.76 0.76 12.08
N GLY A 176 6.04 1.08 11.88
CA GLY A 176 6.98 0.28 11.07
C GLY A 176 8.26 1.03 10.67
N GLY A 177 8.28 2.37 10.75
CA GLY A 177 9.44 3.20 10.39
C GLY A 177 9.60 3.37 8.87
N PHE A 178 10.36 4.40 8.48
CA PHE A 178 10.57 4.79 7.07
C PHE A 178 11.27 3.72 6.20
N PHE A 179 11.98 2.78 6.84
CA PHE A 179 12.76 1.76 6.16
C PHE A 179 12.07 0.40 6.24
N PRO A 180 12.15 -0.42 5.18
CA PRO A 180 11.66 -1.79 5.21
C PRO A 180 12.23 -2.54 6.43
N PRO A 181 11.46 -3.38 7.12
CA PRO A 181 11.93 -4.15 8.27
C PRO A 181 13.20 -4.94 7.97
N TRP A 182 13.34 -5.48 6.76
CA TRP A 182 14.54 -6.18 6.31
C TRP A 182 15.77 -5.27 6.16
N VAL A 183 15.62 -4.00 5.75
CA VAL A 183 16.73 -3.03 5.65
C VAL A 183 17.26 -2.71 7.03
N LYS A 184 16.35 -2.48 7.99
CA LYS A 184 16.71 -2.27 9.39
C LYS A 184 17.40 -3.50 9.98
N ARG A 185 16.94 -4.72 9.63
CA ARG A 185 17.57 -5.99 10.05
C ARG A 185 18.94 -6.23 9.41
N ALA A 186 19.10 -5.89 8.13
CA ALA A 186 20.37 -5.97 7.41
C ALA A 186 21.41 -4.99 7.99
N ALA A 187 20.98 -3.76 8.30
CA ALA A 187 21.82 -2.78 9.00
C ALA A 187 22.21 -3.24 10.42
N HIS A 188 21.37 -4.05 11.08
CA HIS A 188 21.66 -4.67 12.38
C HIS A 188 22.37 -6.04 12.29
N GLY A 189 22.82 -6.48 11.11
CA GLY A 189 23.63 -7.69 10.93
C GLY A 189 22.93 -9.02 11.22
N LYS A 190 21.59 -9.06 11.22
CA LYS A 190 20.83 -10.29 11.47
C LYS A 190 20.75 -11.17 10.21
N LYS A 191 21.05 -12.47 10.35
CA LYS A 191 21.06 -13.45 9.24
C LYS A 191 19.65 -13.77 8.71
N ASP A 192 18.61 -13.55 9.52
CA ASP A 192 17.21 -13.77 9.15
C ASP A 192 16.53 -12.49 8.64
N PHE A 193 17.20 -11.72 7.78
CA PHE A 193 16.63 -10.47 7.26
C PHE A 193 15.45 -10.72 6.29
N TRP A 194 15.33 -11.94 5.73
CA TRP A 194 14.43 -12.31 4.64
C TRP A 194 13.08 -12.92 5.07
N ARG A 195 12.84 -13.18 6.37
CA ARG A 195 11.58 -13.79 6.83
C ARG A 195 10.46 -12.74 7.03
N PRO A 196 9.21 -12.99 6.57
CA PRO A 196 8.04 -12.18 6.91
C PRO A 196 7.75 -12.25 8.41
N ASP A 197 7.09 -11.23 8.96
CA ASP A 197 6.95 -11.01 10.41
C ASP A 197 6.01 -12.01 11.12
N GLU A 198 5.31 -12.88 10.37
CA GLU A 198 4.31 -13.82 10.90
C GLU A 198 4.93 -14.91 11.81
N GLU A 199 6.09 -15.47 11.45
CA GLU A 199 6.67 -16.60 12.19
C GLU A 199 7.15 -16.22 13.60
N ARG A 200 7.45 -14.94 13.86
CA ARG A 200 7.92 -14.52 15.19
C ARG A 200 6.77 -14.30 16.16
N ALA A 201 5.63 -13.78 15.69
CA ALA A 201 4.42 -13.70 16.49
C ALA A 201 3.91 -15.09 16.89
N GLU A 202 4.01 -16.08 15.99
CA GLU A 202 3.71 -17.48 16.30
C GLU A 202 4.73 -18.12 17.24
N SER A 203 6.04 -17.90 17.02
CA SER A 203 7.09 -18.50 17.88
C SER A 203 7.13 -17.93 19.31
N GLU A 204 6.84 -16.63 19.48
CA GLU A 204 6.74 -16.00 20.81
C GLU A 204 5.41 -16.37 21.49
N ALA A 205 4.31 -16.55 20.74
CA ALA A 205 3.04 -17.06 21.27
C ALA A 205 3.13 -18.54 21.68
N TYR A 206 3.77 -19.40 20.88
CA TYR A 206 3.98 -20.82 21.22
C TYR A 206 5.00 -20.99 22.36
N GLY A 207 6.05 -20.17 22.41
CA GLY A 207 7.02 -20.17 23.50
C GLY A 207 6.41 -19.72 24.84
N SER A 208 5.52 -18.72 24.80
CA SER A 208 4.80 -18.23 25.99
C SER A 208 3.71 -19.19 26.47
N PHE A 209 3.00 -19.87 25.55
CA PHE A 209 2.03 -20.91 25.91
C PHE A 209 2.70 -22.16 26.49
N GLY A 210 3.85 -22.56 25.94
CA GLY A 210 4.63 -23.70 26.44
C GLY A 210 5.14 -23.51 27.87
N SER A 211 5.65 -22.32 28.18
CA SER A 211 6.14 -22.01 29.53
C SER A 211 5.01 -21.88 30.55
N ALA A 212 3.91 -21.20 30.18
CA ALA A 212 2.76 -21.01 31.07
C ALA A 212 2.00 -22.31 31.35
N SER A 213 1.97 -23.25 30.39
CA SER A 213 1.34 -24.56 30.59
C SER A 213 2.22 -25.51 31.40
N GLN A 214 3.55 -25.48 31.25
CA GLN A 214 4.46 -26.24 32.11
C GLN A 214 4.45 -25.75 33.56
N GLU A 215 4.41 -24.43 33.79
CA GLU A 215 4.36 -23.85 35.14
C GLU A 215 3.04 -24.18 35.85
N ARG A 216 1.91 -24.15 35.13
CA ARG A 216 0.60 -24.56 35.68
C ARG A 216 0.52 -26.06 35.99
N VAL A 217 1.11 -26.92 35.16
CA VAL A 217 1.15 -28.36 35.41
C VAL A 217 2.09 -28.69 36.58
N ALA A 218 3.23 -27.99 36.71
CA ALA A 218 4.13 -28.13 37.86
C ALA A 218 3.45 -27.72 39.18
N ILE A 219 2.75 -26.58 39.20
CA ILE A 219 2.01 -26.12 40.39
C ILE A 219 0.83 -27.04 40.72
N GLN A 220 0.16 -27.61 39.72
CA GLN A 220 -0.93 -28.57 39.94
C GLN A 220 -0.40 -29.91 40.48
N HIS A 221 0.74 -30.39 39.99
CA HIS A 221 1.39 -31.60 40.53
C HIS A 221 1.90 -31.39 41.96
N GLU A 222 2.42 -30.20 42.30
CA GLU A 222 2.86 -29.89 43.65
C GLU A 222 1.70 -29.83 44.65
N LYS A 223 0.55 -29.27 44.25
CA LYS A 223 -0.67 -29.24 45.08
C LYS A 223 -1.29 -30.62 45.27
N VAL A 224 -1.31 -31.47 44.25
CA VAL A 224 -1.89 -32.82 44.34
C VAL A 224 -1.04 -33.74 45.23
N VAL A 225 0.27 -33.53 45.31
CA VAL A 225 1.15 -34.31 46.20
C VAL A 225 1.04 -33.87 47.67
N GLN A 226 0.70 -32.61 47.95
CA GLN A 226 0.52 -32.12 49.33
C GLN A 226 -0.86 -32.43 49.93
N ASP A 227 -1.88 -32.70 49.10
CA ASP A 227 -3.26 -32.97 49.53
C ASP A 227 -3.62 -34.48 49.59
N GLU A 228 -2.66 -35.41 49.51
CA GLU A 228 -2.93 -36.82 49.83
C GLU A 228 -3.02 -37.04 51.36
N PRO A 229 -4.18 -37.46 51.90
CA PRO A 229 -4.29 -37.83 53.31
C PRO A 229 -3.63 -39.19 53.56
N VAL A 230 -2.66 -39.23 54.47
CA VAL A 230 -2.16 -40.49 55.06
C VAL A 230 -3.28 -41.11 55.89
N VAL A 231 -4.11 -41.93 55.25
CA VAL A 231 -5.04 -42.85 55.92
C VAL A 231 -4.60 -44.26 55.58
N GLY A 232 -3.96 -44.89 56.56
CA GLY A 232 -3.49 -46.26 56.49
C GLY A 232 -4.63 -47.29 56.40
N LYS A 233 -4.32 -48.41 55.74
CA LYS A 233 -4.96 -49.69 56.01
C LYS A 233 -4.07 -50.48 56.96
N ALA A 234 -4.56 -50.68 58.17
CA ALA A 234 -4.29 -51.88 58.94
C ALA A 234 -5.26 -52.96 58.46
N SER A 235 -4.73 -54.01 57.83
CA SER A 235 -5.06 -55.44 58.06
C SER A 235 -4.32 -56.31 57.07
#